data_AF-A0A8J6F3N1-F1
#
_entry.id   AF-A0A8J6F3N1-F1
#
_cell.length_a   1.000
_cell.length_b   1.000
_cell.length_c   1.000
_cell.angle_alpha   90.00
_cell.angle_beta   90.00
_cell.angle_gamma   90.00
#
_symmetry.space_group_name_H-M   'P 1'
#
loop_
_entity.id
_entity.type
_entity.pdbx_description
1 polymer ?
#
loop_
_entity_poly.entity_id
_entity_poly.type
_entity_poly.pdbx_seq_one_letter_code
_entity_poly.pdbx_strand_id
1 'polypeptide(L)'
;MVVLKKKVTLLRGISIIIGTIIGAGIFISPKGILQHTGSIGMSLTVWTACGILSLFGALCYAELGTCIKKSGGHYTYILEAFGPLPAFVRVWVELLVIRPAATAVISLAFGRYILEPFFIQCEIPDLAVKLVTATGITIVMVLNSMSVSWSARIQIFLTFCKLIAILIIIVPGVMQLIKGETQNFKDAFVGKDVSVMGLPLAFYSGMYAYAGWFYLNFVTEEVENPEKLGKTYAERLLGNFSLAVPIFVALSCFGSMNVEYPLTMVMLFTGDIYSLLNFLSFARWLFIGLAVVGLIYLRYKRPEMHRPFKVPIFIPALFSFTCLFMVTLSLYSDPINTGIGFAITLTGVPAYYLFVIWDKKPKWFRNFSDRVTMLLQILLEVVPAEKNVS
;
A
#
# COMPACT_ATOMS: atom_id res chain seq x y z
N MET A 1 -10.34 16.89 -24.13
CA MET A 1 -9.94 17.56 -22.86
C MET A 1 -10.68 16.91 -21.68
N VAL A 2 -10.11 15.89 -21.03
CA VAL A 2 -10.63 15.47 -19.70
C VAL A 2 -9.87 16.27 -18.66
N VAL A 3 -10.32 17.50 -18.42
CA VAL A 3 -10.00 18.16 -17.15
C VAL A 3 -10.69 17.31 -16.09
N LEU A 4 -9.93 16.59 -15.26
CA LEU A 4 -10.48 15.93 -14.08
C LEU A 4 -11.23 17.01 -13.31
N LYS A 5 -12.56 16.94 -13.34
CA LYS A 5 -13.41 17.90 -12.64
C LYS A 5 -13.09 17.75 -11.16
N LYS A 6 -12.61 18.83 -10.53
CA LYS A 6 -12.44 18.94 -9.09
C LYS A 6 -13.78 18.61 -8.44
N LYS A 7 -13.90 17.42 -7.86
CA LYS A 7 -15.19 16.86 -7.39
C LYS A 7 -15.10 16.30 -5.97
N VAL A 8 -13.90 16.26 -5.38
CA VAL A 8 -13.71 15.76 -4.02
C VAL A 8 -13.81 16.93 -3.05
N THR A 9 -15.00 17.09 -2.47
CA THR A 9 -15.29 18.00 -1.35
C THR A 9 -14.68 17.47 -0.05
N LEU A 10 -14.56 18.31 1.01
CA LEU A 10 -14.02 17.90 2.31
C LEU A 10 -14.69 16.63 2.86
N LEU A 11 -16.03 16.58 2.82
CA LEU A 11 -16.80 15.44 3.31
C LEU A 11 -16.55 14.18 2.47
N ARG A 12 -16.41 14.32 1.14
CA ARG A 12 -16.01 13.20 0.27
C ARG A 12 -14.58 12.75 0.55
N GLY A 13 -13.66 13.67 0.80
CA GLY A 13 -12.28 13.37 1.18
C GLY A 13 -12.21 12.57 2.49
N ILE A 14 -12.92 13.01 3.53
CA ILE A 14 -13.02 12.29 4.81
C ILE A 14 -13.61 10.89 4.59
N SER A 15 -14.70 10.77 3.84
CA SER A 15 -15.29 9.46 3.54
C SER A 15 -14.36 8.53 2.75
N ILE A 16 -13.55 9.07 1.83
CA ILE A 16 -12.51 8.30 1.12
C ILE A 16 -11.44 7.81 2.09
N ILE A 17 -10.95 8.66 3.00
CA ILE A 17 -9.97 8.24 4.01
C ILE A 17 -10.56 7.15 4.91
N ILE A 18 -11.76 7.37 5.47
CA ILE A 18 -12.38 6.41 6.38
C ILE A 18 -12.64 5.08 5.67
N GLY A 19 -13.18 5.12 4.45
CA GLY A 19 -13.47 3.92 3.66
C GLY A 19 -12.22 3.18 3.17
N THR A 20 -11.07 3.85 3.09
CA THR A 20 -9.79 3.20 2.71
C THR A 20 -9.03 2.66 3.90
N ILE A 21 -9.04 3.35 5.05
CA ILE A 21 -8.39 2.90 6.29
C ILE A 21 -9.16 1.72 6.89
N ILE A 22 -10.50 1.76 6.91
CA ILE A 22 -11.33 0.67 7.43
C ILE A 22 -11.35 -0.46 6.39
N GLY A 23 -10.31 -1.30 6.44
CA GLY A 23 -10.10 -2.42 5.53
C GLY A 23 -10.24 -3.80 6.18
N ALA A 24 -9.83 -4.82 5.45
CA ALA A 24 -9.78 -6.20 5.95
C ALA A 24 -8.73 -6.41 7.06
N GLY A 25 -7.82 -5.43 7.24
CA GLY A 25 -6.72 -5.55 8.19
C GLY A 25 -7.16 -5.75 9.64
N ILE A 26 -8.30 -5.18 10.07
CA ILE A 26 -8.82 -5.39 11.44
C ILE A 26 -9.19 -6.85 11.73
N PHE A 27 -9.52 -7.63 10.69
CA PHE A 27 -9.83 -9.05 10.83
C PHE A 27 -8.57 -9.92 10.83
N ILE A 28 -7.43 -9.45 10.32
CA ILE A 28 -6.19 -10.25 10.19
C ILE A 28 -5.21 -9.94 11.34
N SER A 29 -5.10 -8.66 11.69
CA SER A 29 -4.03 -8.12 12.53
C SER A 29 -4.09 -8.52 14.01
N PRO A 30 -5.26 -8.70 14.66
CA PRO A 30 -5.31 -9.05 16.09
C PRO A 30 -4.52 -10.32 16.43
N LYS A 31 -4.64 -11.37 15.61
CA LYS A 31 -3.90 -12.63 15.79
C LYS A 31 -2.38 -12.42 15.64
N GLY A 32 -1.94 -11.65 14.65
CA GLY A 32 -0.51 -11.36 14.44
C GLY A 32 0.09 -10.55 15.59
N ILE A 33 -0.61 -9.53 16.09
CA ILE A 33 -0.15 -8.71 17.22
C ILE A 33 -0.08 -9.57 18.48
N LEU A 34 -1.11 -10.35 18.80
CA LEU A 34 -1.14 -11.15 20.01
C LEU A 34 -0.08 -12.27 20.00
N GLN A 35 0.15 -12.90 18.84
CA GLN A 35 1.17 -13.94 18.69
C GLN A 35 2.59 -13.43 18.98
N HIS A 36 2.88 -12.17 18.63
CA HIS A 36 4.20 -11.57 18.83
C HIS A 36 4.35 -10.81 20.17
N THR A 37 3.25 -10.31 20.74
CA THR A 37 3.27 -9.58 22.03
C THR A 37 3.07 -10.50 23.24
N GLY A 38 2.41 -11.65 23.07
CA GLY A 38 2.26 -12.67 24.13
C GLY A 38 1.37 -12.28 25.31
N SER A 39 0.84 -11.06 25.33
CA SER A 39 0.02 -10.49 26.41
C SER A 39 -1.07 -9.60 25.83
N ILE A 40 -2.25 -9.61 26.45
CA ILE A 40 -3.41 -8.80 26.04
C ILE A 40 -3.12 -7.31 26.23
N GLY A 41 -2.56 -6.93 27.38
CA GLY A 41 -2.18 -5.55 27.69
C GLY A 41 -1.16 -5.01 26.70
N MET A 42 -0.11 -5.78 26.41
CA MET A 42 0.89 -5.37 25.41
C MET A 42 0.29 -5.27 24.01
N SER A 43 -0.59 -6.19 23.61
CA SER A 43 -1.31 -6.11 22.32
C SER A 43 -2.09 -4.79 22.16
N LEU A 44 -2.83 -4.38 23.21
CA LEU A 44 -3.55 -3.11 23.21
C LEU A 44 -2.62 -1.90 23.14
N THR A 45 -1.48 -1.92 23.84
CA THR A 45 -0.49 -0.83 23.74
C THR A 45 0.09 -0.70 22.33
N VAL A 46 0.35 -1.82 21.64
CA VAL A 46 0.82 -1.83 20.25
C VAL A 46 -0.25 -1.26 19.32
N TRP A 47 -1.52 -1.60 19.50
CA TRP A 47 -2.63 -1.01 18.74
C TRP A 47 -2.68 0.52 18.88
N THR A 48 -2.62 1.03 20.12
CA THR A 48 -2.60 2.47 20.37
C THR A 48 -1.37 3.14 19.76
N ALA A 49 -0.18 2.52 19.90
CA ALA A 49 1.05 3.03 19.33
C ALA A 49 0.99 3.08 17.78
N CYS A 50 0.39 2.07 17.13
CA CYS A 50 0.18 2.07 15.68
C CYS A 50 -0.76 3.20 15.22
N GLY A 51 -1.81 3.49 15.99
CA GLY A 51 -2.70 4.62 15.72
C GLY A 51 -1.98 5.97 15.79
N ILE A 52 -1.18 6.20 16.84
CA ILE A 52 -0.38 7.43 17.02
C ILE A 52 0.66 7.55 15.89
N LEU A 53 1.36 6.47 15.55
CA LEU A 53 2.35 6.47 14.49
C LEU A 53 1.70 6.77 13.13
N SER A 54 0.50 6.22 12.87
CA SER A 54 -0.27 6.49 11.65
C SER A 54 -0.70 7.96 11.55
N LEU A 55 -1.07 8.58 12.68
CA LEU A 55 -1.37 10.01 12.73
C LEU A 55 -0.14 10.85 12.37
N PHE A 56 1.04 10.54 12.93
CA PHE A 56 2.28 11.24 12.59
C PHE A 56 2.65 11.08 11.11
N GLY A 57 2.48 9.88 10.55
CA GLY A 57 2.64 9.63 9.13
C GLY A 57 1.69 10.48 8.28
N ALA A 58 0.40 10.48 8.63
CA ALA A 58 -0.63 11.26 7.93
C ALA A 58 -0.33 12.77 7.94
N LEU A 59 0.12 13.31 9.08
CA LEU A 59 0.50 14.72 9.20
C LEU A 59 1.72 15.07 8.33
N CYS A 60 2.75 14.21 8.30
CA CYS A 60 3.91 14.41 7.44
C CYS A 60 3.52 14.39 5.96
N TYR A 61 2.62 13.49 5.58
CA TYR A 61 2.12 13.40 4.21
C TYR A 61 1.20 14.55 3.84
N ALA A 62 0.41 15.08 4.77
CA ALA A 62 -0.37 16.29 4.54
C ALA A 62 0.53 17.50 4.21
N GLU A 63 1.68 17.66 4.89
CA GLU A 63 2.65 18.69 4.49
C GLU A 63 3.24 18.42 3.10
N LEU A 64 3.67 17.18 2.81
CA LEU A 64 4.20 16.84 1.50
C LEU A 64 3.18 17.07 0.37
N GLY A 65 1.92 16.68 0.55
CA GLY A 65 0.85 16.85 -0.43
C GLY A 65 0.39 18.29 -0.62
N THR A 66 0.52 19.14 0.40
CA THR A 66 0.24 20.58 0.28
C THR A 66 1.40 21.36 -0.35
N CYS A 67 2.64 20.91 -0.16
CA CYS A 67 3.83 21.50 -0.77
C CYS A 67 4.03 21.05 -2.23
N ILE A 68 3.87 19.75 -2.50
CA ILE A 68 4.10 19.14 -3.82
C ILE A 68 2.76 18.71 -4.40
N LYS A 69 2.13 19.62 -5.14
CA LYS A 69 0.79 19.47 -5.75
C LYS A 69 0.84 18.71 -7.09
N LYS A 70 1.57 17.60 -7.13
CA LYS A 70 1.64 16.69 -8.28
C LYS A 70 1.07 15.34 -7.85
N SER A 71 0.26 14.71 -8.70
CA SER A 71 -0.24 13.35 -8.47
C SER A 71 0.91 12.34 -8.41
N GLY A 72 0.71 11.22 -7.69
CA GLY A 72 1.68 10.11 -7.61
C GLY A 72 2.22 9.79 -6.21
N GLY A 73 1.86 10.56 -5.18
CA GLY A 73 2.17 10.26 -3.77
C GLY A 73 3.66 10.00 -3.52
N HIS A 74 4.00 8.82 -2.98
CA HIS A 74 5.38 8.44 -2.62
C HIS A 74 6.39 8.64 -3.75
N TYR A 75 6.01 8.26 -4.99
CA TYR A 75 6.90 8.35 -6.15
C TYR A 75 7.33 9.80 -6.38
N THR A 76 6.37 10.71 -6.42
CA THR A 76 6.59 12.13 -6.69
C THR A 76 7.40 12.78 -5.58
N TYR A 77 7.15 12.44 -4.32
CA TYR A 77 7.91 13.00 -3.19
C TYR A 77 9.36 12.56 -3.20
N ILE A 78 9.62 11.28 -3.48
CA ILE A 78 10.98 10.74 -3.60
C ILE A 78 11.69 11.34 -4.83
N LEU A 79 10.97 11.51 -5.94
CA LEU A 79 11.51 12.13 -7.15
C LEU A 79 11.97 13.57 -6.91
N GLU A 80 11.15 14.36 -6.21
CA GLU A 80 11.45 15.76 -5.94
C GLU A 80 12.57 15.93 -4.90
N ALA A 81 12.68 15.01 -3.93
CA ALA A 81 13.70 15.05 -2.89
C ALA A 81 15.04 14.45 -3.32
N PHE A 82 15.04 13.24 -3.90
CA PHE A 82 16.24 12.43 -4.15
C PHE A 82 16.54 12.17 -5.62
N GLY A 83 15.65 12.57 -6.54
CA GLY A 83 15.84 12.40 -7.98
C GLY A 83 15.28 11.09 -8.56
N PRO A 84 15.60 10.82 -9.84
CA PRO A 84 14.88 9.81 -10.64
C PRO A 84 15.20 8.36 -10.29
N LEU A 85 16.42 8.04 -9.86
CA LEU A 85 16.81 6.66 -9.54
C LEU A 85 16.03 6.10 -8.32
N PRO A 86 16.02 6.74 -7.13
CA PRO A 86 15.23 6.25 -5.99
C PRO A 86 13.72 6.22 -6.28
N ALA A 87 13.23 7.15 -7.08
CA ALA A 87 11.84 7.20 -7.50
C ALA A 87 11.48 6.01 -8.42
N PHE A 88 12.36 5.64 -9.34
CA PHE A 88 12.17 4.44 -10.17
C PHE A 88 12.17 3.18 -9.32
N VAL A 89 13.13 3.04 -8.41
CA VAL A 89 13.23 1.88 -7.51
C VAL A 89 11.98 1.76 -6.62
N ARG A 90 11.40 2.87 -6.19
CA ARG A 90 10.09 2.88 -5.50
C ARG A 90 8.97 2.26 -6.34
N VAL A 91 8.87 2.62 -7.61
CA VAL A 91 7.82 2.10 -8.51
C VAL A 91 8.09 0.64 -8.88
N TRP A 92 9.36 0.28 -9.08
CA TRP A 92 9.80 -1.10 -9.30
C TRP A 92 9.32 -2.02 -8.18
N VAL A 93 9.56 -1.63 -6.93
CA VAL A 93 9.13 -2.40 -5.74
C VAL A 93 7.62 -2.32 -5.53
N GLU A 94 6.96 -1.21 -5.88
CA GLU A 94 5.49 -1.14 -5.86
C GLU A 94 4.86 -2.26 -6.70
N LEU A 95 5.36 -2.39 -7.93
CA LEU A 95 4.78 -3.27 -8.95
C LEU A 95 5.12 -4.74 -8.70
N LEU A 96 6.36 -5.05 -8.28
CA LEU A 96 6.80 -6.43 -8.12
C LEU A 96 6.55 -7.01 -6.73
N VAL A 97 6.47 -6.16 -5.70
CA VAL A 97 6.44 -6.61 -4.30
C VAL A 97 5.18 -6.13 -3.60
N ILE A 98 5.02 -4.81 -3.45
CA ILE A 98 4.03 -4.26 -2.50
C ILE A 98 2.59 -4.56 -2.95
N ARG A 99 2.26 -4.33 -4.24
CA ARG A 99 0.90 -4.56 -4.75
C ARG A 99 0.53 -6.04 -4.81
N PRO A 100 1.31 -6.93 -5.47
CA PRO A 100 0.95 -8.34 -5.54
C PRO A 100 0.85 -9.00 -4.17
N ALA A 101 1.77 -8.67 -3.25
CA ALA A 101 1.75 -9.24 -1.90
C ALA A 101 0.54 -8.74 -1.09
N ALA A 102 0.18 -7.46 -1.19
CA ALA A 102 -1.00 -6.92 -0.52
C ALA A 102 -2.29 -7.58 -1.04
N THR A 103 -2.41 -7.75 -2.36
CA THR A 103 -3.53 -8.46 -2.98
C THR A 103 -3.58 -9.92 -2.51
N ALA A 104 -2.44 -10.63 -2.49
CA ALA A 104 -2.35 -12.01 -2.00
C ALA A 104 -2.77 -12.15 -0.53
N VAL A 105 -2.32 -11.27 0.36
CA VAL A 105 -2.68 -11.28 1.80
C VAL A 105 -4.20 -11.15 2.00
N ILE A 106 -4.83 -10.20 1.32
CA ILE A 106 -6.28 -9.97 1.42
C ILE A 106 -7.05 -11.18 0.86
N SER A 107 -6.62 -11.71 -0.28
CA SER A 107 -7.27 -12.86 -0.91
C SER A 107 -7.10 -14.14 -0.09
N LEU A 108 -5.93 -14.39 0.51
CA LEU A 108 -5.71 -15.54 1.40
C LEU A 108 -6.59 -15.46 2.65
N ALA A 109 -6.73 -14.27 3.24
CA ALA A 109 -7.66 -14.06 4.34
C ALA A 109 -9.10 -14.37 3.93
N PHE A 110 -9.53 -13.91 2.75
CA PHE A 110 -10.86 -14.22 2.20
C PHE A 110 -11.09 -15.73 2.04
N GLY A 111 -10.15 -16.46 1.45
CA GLY A 111 -10.30 -17.92 1.28
C GLY A 111 -10.35 -18.66 2.63
N ARG A 112 -9.55 -18.24 3.60
CA ARG A 112 -9.56 -18.80 4.96
C ARG A 112 -10.91 -18.55 5.65
N TYR A 113 -11.42 -17.32 5.59
CA TYR A 113 -12.70 -16.95 6.20
C TYR A 113 -13.90 -17.66 5.56
N ILE A 114 -13.84 -17.97 4.27
CA ILE A 114 -14.88 -18.78 3.60
C ILE A 114 -14.87 -20.22 4.11
N LEU A 115 -13.69 -20.79 4.32
CA LEU A 115 -13.55 -22.20 4.71
C LEU A 115 -13.78 -22.43 6.20
N GLU A 116 -13.54 -21.43 7.05
CA GLU A 116 -13.61 -21.55 8.50
C GLU A 116 -14.93 -22.14 9.03
N PRO A 117 -16.13 -21.73 8.54
CA PRO A 117 -17.39 -22.35 8.96
C PRO A 117 -17.54 -23.84 8.58
N PHE A 118 -16.85 -24.31 7.53
CA PHE A 118 -16.93 -25.70 7.08
C PHE A 118 -15.97 -26.63 7.84
N PHE A 119 -15.00 -26.08 8.56
CA PHE A 119 -13.94 -26.81 9.25
C PHE A 119 -13.87 -26.41 10.74
N ILE A 120 -15.01 -26.25 11.41
CA ILE A 120 -15.07 -25.79 12.82
C ILE A 120 -14.27 -26.70 13.77
N GLN A 121 -14.21 -28.00 13.52
CA GLN A 121 -13.56 -29.00 14.39
C GLN A 121 -12.23 -29.52 13.85
N CYS A 122 -11.79 -29.05 12.66
CA CYS A 122 -10.63 -29.59 11.96
C CYS A 122 -9.72 -28.44 11.51
N GLU A 123 -8.42 -28.72 11.37
CA GLU A 123 -7.54 -27.76 10.71
C GLU A 123 -7.87 -27.68 9.21
N ILE A 124 -8.01 -26.45 8.70
CA ILE A 124 -8.27 -26.21 7.29
C ILE A 124 -7.01 -26.58 6.50
N PRO A 125 -7.07 -27.49 5.52
CA PRO A 125 -5.91 -27.81 4.70
C PRO A 125 -5.43 -26.58 3.92
N ASP A 126 -4.13 -26.28 3.98
CA ASP A 126 -3.54 -25.11 3.30
C ASP A 126 -3.80 -25.08 1.80
N LEU A 127 -3.79 -26.25 1.15
CA LEU A 127 -4.09 -26.37 -0.27
C LEU A 127 -5.54 -25.96 -0.56
N ALA A 128 -6.49 -26.29 0.32
CA ALA A 128 -7.89 -25.91 0.15
C ALA A 128 -8.05 -24.38 0.23
N VAL A 129 -7.39 -23.74 1.20
CA VAL A 129 -7.35 -22.26 1.30
C VAL A 129 -6.81 -21.66 0.01
N LYS A 130 -5.64 -22.14 -0.45
CA LYS A 130 -4.99 -21.62 -1.66
C LYS A 130 -5.86 -21.78 -2.91
N LEU A 131 -6.52 -22.94 -3.08
CA LEU A 131 -7.40 -23.19 -4.23
C LEU A 131 -8.66 -22.32 -4.20
N VAL A 132 -9.33 -22.19 -3.04
CA VAL A 132 -10.51 -21.32 -2.89
C VAL A 132 -10.14 -19.86 -3.05
N THR A 133 -8.98 -19.44 -2.55
CA THR A 133 -8.47 -18.10 -2.78
C THR A 133 -8.19 -17.85 -4.26
N ALA A 134 -7.53 -18.80 -4.93
CA ALA A 134 -7.19 -18.68 -6.34
C ALA A 134 -8.44 -18.57 -7.23
N THR A 135 -9.48 -19.36 -6.97
CA THR A 135 -10.76 -19.22 -7.69
C THR A 135 -11.43 -17.88 -7.38
N GLY A 136 -11.46 -17.46 -6.12
CA GLY A 136 -12.04 -16.18 -5.70
C GLY A 136 -11.38 -14.97 -6.36
N ILE A 137 -10.05 -14.90 -6.37
CA ILE A 137 -9.32 -13.79 -7.01
C ILE A 137 -9.50 -13.80 -8.53
N THR A 138 -9.56 -14.99 -9.16
CA THR A 138 -9.84 -15.12 -10.60
C THR A 138 -11.21 -14.56 -10.95
N ILE A 139 -12.24 -14.86 -10.15
CA ILE A 139 -13.60 -14.34 -10.36
C ILE A 139 -13.63 -12.81 -10.24
N VAL A 140 -13.02 -12.26 -9.18
CA VAL A 140 -12.96 -10.80 -8.98
C VAL A 140 -12.21 -10.12 -10.13
N MET A 141 -11.12 -10.73 -10.59
CA MET A 141 -10.35 -10.27 -11.73
C MET A 141 -11.21 -10.21 -13.00
N VAL A 142 -11.92 -11.30 -13.33
CA VAL A 142 -12.81 -11.37 -14.50
C VAL A 142 -13.95 -10.34 -14.41
N LEU A 143 -14.57 -10.20 -13.23
CA LEU A 143 -15.63 -9.20 -13.02
C LEU A 143 -15.12 -7.77 -13.24
N ASN A 144 -13.93 -7.46 -12.73
CA ASN A 144 -13.29 -6.16 -12.91
C ASN A 144 -12.92 -5.89 -14.38
N SER A 145 -12.51 -6.92 -15.14
CA SER A 145 -12.22 -6.76 -16.57
C SER A 145 -13.48 -6.65 -17.43
N MET A 146 -14.61 -7.25 -17.01
CA MET A 146 -15.87 -7.21 -17.76
C MET A 146 -16.62 -5.88 -17.59
N SER A 147 -16.71 -5.34 -16.38
CA SER A 147 -17.42 -4.07 -16.16
C SER A 147 -16.99 -3.33 -14.91
N VAL A 148 -16.28 -2.22 -15.12
CA VAL A 148 -15.86 -1.29 -14.05
C VAL A 148 -17.06 -0.72 -13.28
N SER A 149 -18.18 -0.48 -13.97
CA SER A 149 -19.40 0.05 -13.36
C SER A 149 -20.05 -0.94 -12.38
N TRP A 150 -20.08 -2.23 -12.71
CA TRP A 150 -20.58 -3.26 -11.81
C TRP A 150 -19.65 -3.44 -10.61
N SER A 151 -18.33 -3.47 -10.83
CA SER A 151 -17.35 -3.50 -9.75
C SER A 151 -17.51 -2.34 -8.77
N ALA A 152 -17.75 -1.13 -9.26
CA ALA A 152 -18.00 0.04 -8.41
C ALA A 152 -19.26 -0.14 -7.54
N ARG A 153 -20.36 -0.68 -8.09
CA ARG A 153 -21.58 -0.97 -7.32
C ARG A 153 -21.35 -2.05 -6.26
N ILE A 154 -20.65 -3.13 -6.62
CA ILE A 154 -20.27 -4.21 -5.69
C ILE A 154 -19.39 -3.66 -4.56
N GLN A 155 -18.44 -2.79 -4.87
CA GLN A 155 -17.56 -2.17 -3.87
C GLN A 155 -18.34 -1.32 -2.87
N ILE A 156 -19.33 -0.55 -3.31
CA ILE A 156 -20.22 0.23 -2.42
C ILE A 156 -20.97 -0.72 -1.48
N PHE A 157 -21.59 -1.77 -2.02
CA PHE A 157 -22.30 -2.76 -1.23
C PHE A 157 -21.38 -3.43 -0.18
N LEU A 158 -20.20 -3.90 -0.59
CA LEU A 158 -19.22 -4.51 0.31
C LEU A 158 -18.73 -3.54 1.39
N THR A 159 -18.68 -2.24 1.10
CA THR A 159 -18.33 -1.22 2.10
C THR A 159 -19.38 -1.15 3.21
N PHE A 160 -20.68 -1.18 2.86
CA PHE A 160 -21.74 -1.27 3.86
C PHE A 160 -21.66 -2.56 4.67
N CYS A 161 -21.44 -3.72 4.02
CA CYS A 161 -21.28 -5.00 4.72
C CYS A 161 -20.13 -4.96 5.74
N LYS A 162 -18.99 -4.37 5.39
CA LYS A 162 -17.84 -4.23 6.31
C LYS A 162 -18.18 -3.39 7.54
N LEU A 163 -18.88 -2.26 7.35
CA LEU A 163 -19.29 -1.41 8.47
C LEU A 163 -20.28 -2.12 9.39
N ILE A 164 -21.24 -2.86 8.82
CA ILE A 164 -22.19 -3.68 9.60
C ILE A 164 -21.46 -4.77 10.40
N ALA A 165 -20.52 -5.48 9.77
CA ALA A 165 -19.73 -6.52 10.45
C ALA A 165 -18.95 -5.96 11.65
N ILE A 166 -18.39 -4.76 11.52
CA ILE A 166 -17.70 -4.08 12.62
C ILE A 166 -18.69 -3.73 13.74
N LEU A 167 -19.88 -3.23 13.42
CA LEU A 167 -20.91 -2.93 14.42
C LEU A 167 -21.38 -4.19 15.17
N ILE A 168 -21.51 -5.32 14.47
CA ILE A 168 -21.85 -6.63 15.06
C ILE A 168 -20.78 -7.11 16.04
N ILE A 169 -19.52 -6.70 15.89
CA ILE A 169 -18.46 -7.03 16.85
C ILE A 169 -18.47 -6.05 18.03
N ILE A 170 -18.59 -4.74 17.75
CA ILE A 170 -18.49 -3.69 18.77
C ILE A 170 -19.66 -3.74 19.76
N VAL A 171 -20.91 -3.82 19.26
CA VAL A 171 -22.09 -3.68 20.12
C VAL A 171 -22.18 -4.80 21.17
N PRO A 172 -22.10 -6.11 20.81
CA PRO A 172 -22.08 -7.18 21.80
C PRO A 172 -20.86 -7.13 22.72
N GLY A 173 -19.68 -6.74 22.21
CA GLY A 173 -18.47 -6.58 23.02
C GLY A 173 -18.64 -5.54 24.13
N VAL A 174 -19.23 -4.39 23.80
CA VAL A 174 -19.56 -3.34 24.78
C VAL A 174 -20.63 -3.81 25.77
N MET A 175 -21.67 -4.51 25.30
CA MET A 175 -22.70 -5.07 26.19
C MET A 175 -22.11 -6.07 27.20
N GLN A 176 -21.16 -6.90 26.77
CA GLN A 176 -20.48 -7.86 27.65
C GLN A 176 -19.58 -7.16 28.68
N LEU A 177 -18.93 -6.06 28.28
CA LEU A 177 -18.14 -5.23 29.20
C LEU A 177 -19.03 -4.57 30.27
N ILE A 178 -20.19 -4.05 29.88
CA ILE A 178 -21.18 -3.44 30.81
C ILE A 178 -21.72 -4.47 31.80
N LYS A 179 -21.88 -5.74 31.38
CA LYS A 179 -22.27 -6.86 32.27
C LYS A 179 -21.18 -7.26 33.27
N GLY A 180 -19.98 -6.69 33.19
CA GLY A 180 -18.89 -6.94 34.12
C GLY A 180 -17.98 -8.11 33.76
N GLU A 181 -18.12 -8.70 32.56
CA GLU A 181 -17.27 -9.80 32.06
C GLU A 181 -15.87 -9.32 31.67
N THR A 182 -15.09 -8.92 32.68
CA THR A 182 -13.76 -8.31 32.56
C THR A 182 -12.63 -9.28 32.91
N GLN A 183 -12.92 -10.57 32.98
CA GLN A 183 -11.98 -11.60 33.47
C GLN A 183 -10.70 -11.65 32.63
N ASN A 184 -10.81 -11.48 31.31
CA ASN A 184 -9.67 -11.45 30.38
C ASN A 184 -8.73 -10.24 30.56
N PHE A 185 -9.12 -9.24 31.35
CA PHE A 185 -8.30 -8.06 31.66
C PHE A 185 -7.63 -8.14 33.04
N LYS A 186 -8.01 -9.11 33.88
CA LYS A 186 -7.31 -9.39 35.14
C LYS A 186 -5.95 -9.98 34.76
N ASP A 187 -4.87 -9.34 35.18
CA ASP A 187 -3.49 -9.67 34.79
C ASP A 187 -3.19 -9.50 33.29
N ALA A 188 -3.73 -8.45 32.67
CA ALA A 188 -3.57 -8.19 31.23
C ALA A 188 -2.10 -8.20 30.74
N PHE A 189 -1.14 -7.83 31.58
CA PHE A 189 0.30 -7.80 31.26
C PHE A 189 1.05 -9.10 31.58
N VAL A 190 0.39 -10.06 32.24
CA VAL A 190 0.99 -11.37 32.54
C VAL A 190 0.89 -12.23 31.28
N GLY A 191 2.05 -12.65 30.78
CA GLY A 191 2.17 -13.38 29.53
C GLY A 191 3.63 -13.69 29.23
N LYS A 192 3.91 -14.11 28.00
CA LYS A 192 5.29 -14.30 27.54
C LYS A 192 5.98 -12.94 27.46
N ASP A 193 7.20 -12.82 28.01
CA ASP A 193 7.98 -11.59 27.90
C ASP A 193 8.11 -11.16 26.43
N VAL A 194 7.84 -9.88 26.18
CA VAL A 194 7.94 -9.30 24.84
C VAL A 194 9.39 -9.35 24.41
N SER A 195 9.71 -10.26 23.50
CA SER A 195 11.03 -10.24 22.88
C SER A 195 11.12 -8.99 22.02
N VAL A 196 12.22 -8.23 22.17
CA VAL A 196 12.50 -7.03 21.35
C VAL A 196 12.44 -7.37 19.85
N MET A 197 12.72 -8.63 19.50
CA MET A 197 12.64 -9.16 18.13
C MET A 197 11.20 -9.40 17.64
N GLY A 198 10.22 -9.66 18.50
CA GLY A 198 8.82 -9.84 18.10
C GLY A 198 8.10 -8.51 17.83
N LEU A 199 8.59 -7.42 18.42
CA LEU A 199 7.94 -6.11 18.38
C LEU A 199 7.75 -5.54 16.96
N PRO A 200 8.75 -5.55 16.05
CA PRO A 200 8.57 -5.08 14.67
C PRO A 200 7.48 -5.82 13.90
N LEU A 201 7.34 -7.13 14.12
CA LEU A 201 6.34 -7.98 13.47
C LEU A 201 4.93 -7.68 14.00
N ALA A 202 4.81 -7.41 15.30
CA ALA A 202 3.58 -6.91 15.90
C ALA A 202 3.19 -5.54 15.32
N PHE A 203 4.15 -4.62 15.18
CA PHE A 203 3.92 -3.32 14.56
C PHE A 203 3.58 -3.44 13.07
N TYR A 204 4.21 -4.34 12.30
CA TYR A 204 3.82 -4.58 10.90
C TYR A 204 2.37 -5.07 10.82
N SER A 205 1.98 -6.00 11.69
CA SER A 205 0.59 -6.46 11.77
C SER A 205 -0.37 -5.31 12.13
N GLY A 206 -0.10 -4.53 13.17
CA GLY A 206 -0.97 -3.41 13.56
C GLY A 206 -1.04 -2.30 12.53
N MET A 207 0.10 -1.91 11.95
CA MET A 207 0.14 -0.87 10.93
C MET A 207 -0.51 -1.30 9.61
N TYR A 208 -0.60 -2.60 9.34
CA TYR A 208 -1.37 -3.10 8.19
C TYR A 208 -2.86 -2.77 8.33
N ALA A 209 -3.43 -2.83 9.53
CA ALA A 209 -4.82 -2.46 9.78
C ALA A 209 -5.09 -0.95 9.64
N TYR A 210 -4.08 -0.10 9.88
CA TYR A 210 -4.17 1.34 9.69
C TYR A 210 -3.72 1.81 8.30
N ALA A 211 -3.40 0.89 7.38
CA ALA A 211 -2.92 1.26 6.05
C ALA A 211 -3.97 2.08 5.29
N GLY A 212 -3.51 3.12 4.59
CA GLY A 212 -4.34 3.90 3.68
C GLY A 212 -4.49 5.38 4.00
N TRP A 213 -3.95 5.83 5.15
CA TRP A 213 -3.89 7.26 5.50
C TRP A 213 -3.15 8.13 4.46
N PHE A 214 -2.33 7.53 3.60
CA PHE A 214 -1.62 8.22 2.52
C PHE A 214 -2.41 8.32 1.20
N TYR A 215 -3.55 7.63 1.02
CA TYR A 215 -4.22 7.52 -0.29
C TYR A 215 -4.64 8.85 -0.91
N LEU A 216 -5.07 9.83 -0.11
CA LEU A 216 -5.42 11.15 -0.64
C LEU A 216 -4.25 11.85 -1.34
N ASN A 217 -3.01 11.53 -0.97
CA ASN A 217 -1.81 12.10 -1.59
C ASN A 217 -1.59 11.63 -3.03
N PHE A 218 -2.29 10.59 -3.46
CA PHE A 218 -2.26 10.10 -4.84
C PHE A 218 -3.27 10.81 -5.75
N VAL A 219 -4.30 11.44 -5.17
CA VAL A 219 -5.40 12.11 -5.88
C VAL A 219 -5.49 13.60 -5.53
N THR A 220 -4.35 14.21 -5.17
CA THR A 220 -4.27 15.61 -4.74
C THR A 220 -4.76 16.60 -5.79
N GLU A 221 -4.63 16.28 -7.07
CA GLU A 221 -5.09 17.10 -8.19
C GLU A 221 -6.62 17.12 -8.36
N GLU A 222 -7.34 16.16 -7.77
CA GLU A 222 -8.80 15.99 -7.89
C GLU A 222 -9.60 16.65 -6.73
N VAL A 223 -8.90 17.09 -5.69
CA VAL A 223 -9.47 17.74 -4.50
C VAL A 223 -9.88 19.18 -4.81
N GLU A 224 -11.07 19.57 -4.35
CA GLU A 224 -11.60 20.93 -4.54
C GLU A 224 -10.83 21.94 -3.66
N ASN A 225 -10.36 23.02 -4.27
CA ASN A 225 -9.58 24.12 -3.67
C ASN A 225 -8.15 23.84 -3.12
N PRO A 226 -7.17 23.43 -3.96
CA PRO A 226 -5.75 23.51 -3.62
C PRO A 226 -5.17 24.80 -4.22
N GLU A 227 -5.09 25.90 -3.46
CA GLU A 227 -4.75 27.22 -4.04
C GLU A 227 -3.43 27.22 -4.84
N LYS A 228 -3.63 27.26 -6.16
CA LYS A 228 -2.76 27.37 -7.35
C LYS A 228 -1.23 27.38 -7.17
N LEU A 229 -0.55 26.41 -7.78
CA LEU A 229 0.31 26.55 -8.98
C LEU A 229 1.10 25.25 -9.19
N GLY A 230 0.77 24.43 -10.19
CA GLY A 230 1.44 23.14 -10.38
C GLY A 230 1.42 22.56 -11.79
N LYS A 231 0.91 23.29 -12.79
CA LYS A 231 0.84 22.77 -14.17
C LYS A 231 2.11 22.96 -14.99
N THR A 232 2.97 23.92 -14.66
CA THR A 232 4.07 24.33 -15.56
C THR A 232 5.41 23.61 -15.34
N TYR A 233 5.58 22.88 -14.22
CA TYR A 233 6.86 22.22 -13.88
C TYR A 233 6.93 20.74 -14.27
N ALA A 234 5.79 20.05 -14.39
CA ALA A 234 5.77 18.65 -14.85
C ALA A 234 6.11 18.55 -16.34
N GLU A 235 5.63 19.49 -17.16
CA GLU A 235 5.83 19.47 -18.63
C GLU A 235 7.27 19.75 -19.05
N ARG A 236 8.00 20.63 -18.35
CA ARG A 236 9.37 21.01 -18.73
C ARG A 236 10.45 19.99 -18.36
N LEU A 237 10.22 19.10 -17.40
CA LEU A 237 11.19 18.07 -16.98
C LEU A 237 10.91 16.69 -17.61
N LEU A 238 9.68 16.43 -18.07
CA LEU A 238 9.23 15.13 -18.59
C LEU A 238 9.47 14.93 -20.10
N GLY A 239 10.17 15.84 -20.77
CA GLY A 239 10.34 15.84 -22.24
C GLY A 239 10.84 14.52 -22.83
N ASN A 240 11.64 13.74 -22.09
CA ASN A 240 12.14 12.43 -22.53
C ASN A 240 11.52 11.21 -21.81
N PHE A 241 10.55 11.39 -20.91
CA PHE A 241 9.85 10.29 -20.20
C PHE A 241 8.31 10.33 -20.29
N SER A 242 7.74 11.27 -21.06
CA SER A 242 6.30 11.50 -21.22
C SER A 242 5.54 10.38 -21.98
N LEU A 243 6.24 9.47 -22.65
CA LEU A 243 5.61 8.27 -23.22
C LEU A 243 5.43 7.16 -22.18
N ALA A 244 6.35 7.01 -21.22
CA ALA A 244 6.31 5.93 -20.26
C ALA A 244 5.17 6.08 -19.25
N VAL A 245 4.88 7.28 -18.72
CA VAL A 245 3.87 7.44 -17.65
C VAL A 245 2.45 7.06 -18.07
N PRO A 246 1.89 7.54 -19.19
CA PRO A 246 0.57 7.10 -19.66
C PRO A 246 0.56 5.67 -20.20
N ILE A 247 1.71 5.15 -20.68
CA ILE A 247 1.88 3.72 -21.00
C ILE A 247 1.88 2.89 -19.71
N PHE A 248 2.51 3.34 -18.63
CA PHE A 248 2.50 2.74 -17.29
C PHE A 248 1.12 2.89 -16.64
N VAL A 249 0.37 3.96 -16.90
CA VAL A 249 -0.97 4.18 -16.37
C VAL A 249 -2.00 3.31 -17.10
N ALA A 250 -1.92 3.20 -18.43
CA ALA A 250 -2.74 2.28 -19.23
C ALA A 250 -2.36 0.80 -19.00
N LEU A 251 -1.06 0.51 -18.93
CA LEU A 251 -0.52 -0.74 -18.38
C LEU A 251 -0.75 -0.86 -16.86
N SER A 252 -1.33 0.10 -16.15
CA SER A 252 -1.66 -0.06 -14.71
C SER A 252 -3.15 -0.25 -14.45
N CYS A 253 -3.99 -0.28 -15.49
CA CYS A 253 -5.37 -0.76 -15.39
C CYS A 253 -5.53 -2.16 -16.02
N PHE A 254 -4.91 -2.42 -17.19
CA PHE A 254 -4.94 -3.74 -17.83
C PHE A 254 -3.60 -4.47 -17.82
N GLY A 255 -2.47 -3.76 -17.86
CA GLY A 255 -1.15 -4.38 -17.67
C GLY A 255 -0.85 -4.74 -16.19
N SER A 256 -1.46 -4.04 -15.24
CA SER A 256 -1.40 -4.35 -13.80
C SER A 256 -2.07 -5.67 -13.59
N MET A 257 -3.29 -5.82 -14.09
CA MET A 257 -3.98 -7.09 -14.14
C MET A 257 -3.14 -8.22 -14.74
N ASN A 258 -2.40 -8.02 -15.84
CA ASN A 258 -1.61 -9.08 -16.48
C ASN A 258 -0.26 -9.38 -15.80
N VAL A 259 0.38 -8.42 -15.12
CA VAL A 259 1.67 -8.63 -14.43
C VAL A 259 1.46 -8.91 -12.94
N GLU A 260 0.55 -8.19 -12.31
CA GLU A 260 0.18 -8.33 -10.90
C GLU A 260 -0.52 -9.66 -10.64
N TYR A 261 -1.42 -10.14 -11.53
CA TYR A 261 -2.15 -11.39 -11.28
C TYR A 261 -1.24 -12.62 -11.25
N PRO A 262 -0.34 -12.88 -12.22
CA PRO A 262 0.60 -13.99 -12.13
C PRO A 262 1.53 -13.88 -10.92
N LEU A 263 2.03 -12.67 -10.61
CA LEU A 263 2.85 -12.45 -9.42
C LEU A 263 2.07 -12.73 -8.12
N THR A 264 0.81 -12.31 -8.07
CA THR A 264 -0.09 -12.57 -6.93
C THR A 264 -0.34 -14.07 -6.79
N MET A 265 -0.53 -14.80 -7.89
CA MET A 265 -0.68 -16.25 -7.86
C MET A 265 0.59 -16.95 -7.36
N VAL A 266 1.77 -16.54 -7.85
CA VAL A 266 3.05 -17.07 -7.35
C VAL A 266 3.18 -16.81 -5.85
N MET A 267 2.93 -15.58 -5.38
CA MET A 267 3.00 -15.23 -3.96
C MET A 267 1.97 -15.97 -3.11
N LEU A 268 0.76 -16.18 -3.62
CA LEU A 268 -0.30 -16.94 -2.97
C LEU A 268 0.10 -18.40 -2.76
N PHE A 269 0.72 -19.05 -3.75
CA PHE A 269 1.11 -20.46 -3.63
C PHE A 269 2.40 -20.66 -2.83
N THR A 270 3.28 -19.67 -2.79
CA THR A 270 4.58 -19.74 -2.11
C THR A 270 4.55 -19.27 -0.66
N GLY A 271 3.72 -18.26 -0.34
CA GLY A 271 3.69 -17.63 0.97
C GLY A 271 2.44 -17.93 1.78
N ASP A 272 2.51 -17.64 3.07
CA ASP A 272 1.39 -17.55 3.99
C ASP A 272 1.06 -16.08 4.32
N ILE A 273 -0.08 -15.85 4.99
CA ILE A 273 -0.59 -14.51 5.28
C ILE A 273 0.44 -13.66 6.03
N TYR A 274 1.10 -14.21 7.06
CA TYR A 274 1.99 -13.43 7.92
C TYR A 274 3.37 -13.22 7.30
N SER A 275 3.95 -14.20 6.61
CA SER A 275 5.22 -13.99 5.89
C SER A 275 5.05 -12.97 4.76
N LEU A 276 3.95 -13.04 4.00
CA LEU A 276 3.67 -12.05 2.96
C LEU A 276 3.43 -10.64 3.54
N LEU A 277 2.77 -10.57 4.71
CA LEU A 277 2.59 -9.31 5.42
C LEU A 277 3.93 -8.72 5.88
N ASN A 278 4.84 -9.52 6.41
CA ASN A 278 6.18 -9.07 6.81
C ASN A 278 6.98 -8.60 5.59
N PHE A 279 6.99 -9.42 4.53
CA PHE A 279 7.66 -9.13 3.26
C PHE A 279 7.22 -7.80 2.65
N LEU A 280 5.91 -7.57 2.54
CA LEU A 280 5.38 -6.32 1.97
C LEU A 280 5.59 -5.13 2.91
N SER A 281 5.48 -5.35 4.23
CA SER A 281 5.57 -4.29 5.23
C SER A 281 6.98 -3.71 5.27
N PHE A 282 8.02 -4.54 5.21
CA PHE A 282 9.40 -4.08 5.11
C PHE A 282 9.59 -3.11 3.93
N ALA A 283 9.23 -3.54 2.73
CA ALA A 283 9.40 -2.73 1.52
C ALA A 283 8.59 -1.43 1.61
N ARG A 284 7.34 -1.50 2.09
CA ARG A 284 6.48 -0.34 2.27
C ARG A 284 7.07 0.67 3.26
N TRP A 285 7.53 0.21 4.43
CA TRP A 285 8.08 1.05 5.49
C TRP A 285 9.41 1.68 5.13
N LEU A 286 10.25 0.98 4.37
CA LEU A 286 11.50 1.53 3.83
C LEU A 286 11.22 2.79 2.98
N PHE A 287 10.27 2.71 2.05
CA PHE A 287 9.96 3.83 1.16
C PHE A 287 9.12 4.93 1.80
N ILE A 288 8.22 4.57 2.73
CA ILE A 288 7.50 5.57 3.53
C ILE A 288 8.49 6.37 4.37
N GLY A 289 9.43 5.70 5.02
CA GLY A 289 10.53 6.32 5.76
C GLY A 289 11.36 7.24 4.86
N LEU A 290 11.76 6.77 3.68
CA LEU A 290 12.50 7.56 2.71
C LEU A 290 11.74 8.83 2.30
N ALA A 291 10.44 8.75 2.02
CA ALA A 291 9.64 9.92 1.67
C ALA A 291 9.57 10.95 2.80
N VAL A 292 9.45 10.53 4.07
CA VAL A 292 9.43 11.45 5.23
C VAL A 292 10.83 12.01 5.52
N VAL A 293 11.90 11.24 5.31
CA VAL A 293 13.26 11.79 5.32
C VAL A 293 13.42 12.83 4.21
N GLY A 294 12.81 12.59 3.05
CA GLY A 294 12.71 13.56 1.95
C GLY A 294 12.03 14.87 2.37
N LEU A 295 11.00 14.83 3.22
CA LEU A 295 10.39 16.04 3.79
C LEU A 295 11.40 16.85 4.61
N ILE A 296 12.16 16.19 5.49
CA ILE A 296 13.21 16.82 6.31
C ILE A 296 14.29 17.41 5.41
N TYR A 297 14.74 16.66 4.40
CA TYR A 297 15.73 17.10 3.43
C TYR A 297 15.27 18.33 2.64
N LEU A 298 14.01 18.34 2.19
CA LEU A 298 13.42 19.48 1.50
C LEU A 298 13.29 20.72 2.39
N ARG A 299 13.16 20.57 3.72
CA ARG A 299 13.21 21.72 4.66
C ARG A 299 14.56 22.42 4.62
N TYR A 300 15.63 21.64 4.55
CA TYR A 300 16.98 22.18 4.56
C TYR A 300 17.38 22.73 3.18
N LYS A 301 17.13 21.97 2.11
CA LYS A 301 17.60 22.32 0.76
C LYS A 301 16.73 23.36 0.03
N ARG A 302 15.43 23.40 0.33
CA ARG A 302 14.47 24.32 -0.32
C ARG A 302 13.58 25.01 0.75
N PRO A 303 14.15 25.92 1.56
CA PRO A 303 13.41 26.62 2.61
C PRO A 303 12.35 27.57 2.04
N GLU A 304 12.62 28.18 0.88
CA GLU A 304 11.74 29.15 0.20
C GLU A 304 10.47 28.55 -0.43
N MET A 305 10.32 27.22 -0.40
CA MET A 305 9.12 26.57 -0.92
C MET A 305 7.91 26.97 -0.09
N HIS A 306 6.84 27.45 -0.73
CA HIS A 306 5.60 27.81 -0.05
C HIS A 306 4.97 26.58 0.63
N ARG A 307 4.79 26.63 1.96
CA ARG A 307 4.20 25.54 2.76
C ARG A 307 2.93 26.02 3.46
N PRO A 308 1.75 25.75 2.90
CA PRO A 308 0.48 26.13 3.52
C PRO A 308 0.26 25.45 4.87
N PHE A 309 0.74 24.21 4.99
CA PHE A 309 0.67 23.40 6.22
C PHE A 309 2.09 22.94 6.59
N LYS A 310 2.45 23.07 7.87
CA LYS A 310 3.81 22.76 8.37
C LYS A 310 3.74 22.05 9.71
N VAL A 311 4.27 20.83 9.78
CA VAL A 311 4.34 20.06 11.02
C VAL A 311 5.57 20.44 11.86
N PRO A 312 5.51 20.41 13.19
CA PRO A 312 6.70 20.51 14.03
C PRO A 312 7.76 19.46 13.64
N ILE A 313 9.05 19.83 13.60
CA ILE A 313 10.13 18.96 13.08
C ILE A 313 10.30 17.66 13.87
N PHE A 314 9.90 17.63 15.14
CA PHE A 314 9.98 16.44 15.96
C PHE A 314 9.08 15.30 15.42
N ILE A 315 7.95 15.62 14.77
CA ILE A 315 7.02 14.64 14.22
C ILE A 315 7.67 13.81 13.08
N PRO A 316 8.17 14.42 11.99
CA PRO A 316 8.84 13.67 10.94
C PRO A 316 10.14 13.03 11.43
N ALA A 317 10.88 13.65 12.37
CA ALA A 317 12.07 13.04 12.94
C ALA A 317 11.75 11.76 13.72
N LEU A 318 10.76 11.79 14.61
CA LEU A 318 10.31 10.63 15.37
C LEU A 318 9.74 9.55 14.45
N PHE A 319 8.91 9.93 13.48
CA PHE A 319 8.35 8.98 12.52
C PHE A 319 9.43 8.30 11.67
N SER A 320 10.40 9.06 11.14
CA SER A 320 11.53 8.51 10.39
C SER A 320 12.42 7.61 11.25
N PHE A 321 12.65 7.97 12.51
CA PHE A 321 13.38 7.12 13.45
C PHE A 321 12.65 5.79 13.68
N THR A 322 11.34 5.82 13.91
CA THR A 322 10.55 4.59 14.07
C THR A 322 10.53 3.74 12.81
N CYS A 323 10.44 4.35 11.62
CA CYS A 323 10.56 3.62 10.35
C CYS A 323 11.93 2.92 10.24
N LEU A 324 13.01 3.62 10.54
CA LEU A 324 14.36 3.06 10.51
C LEU A 324 14.51 1.91 11.52
N PHE A 325 13.98 2.08 12.73
CA PHE A 325 13.98 1.06 13.76
C PHE A 325 13.22 -0.20 13.33
N MET A 326 12.00 -0.06 12.78
CA MET A 326 11.20 -1.18 12.27
C MET A 326 11.91 -1.94 11.15
N VAL A 327 12.45 -1.21 10.17
CA VAL A 327 13.20 -1.78 9.05
C VAL A 327 14.45 -2.52 9.54
N THR A 328 15.23 -1.90 10.42
CA THR A 328 16.48 -2.48 10.96
C THR A 328 16.21 -3.74 11.77
N LEU A 329 15.25 -3.69 12.71
CA LEU A 329 14.95 -4.87 13.51
C LEU A 329 14.31 -5.99 12.68
N SER A 330 13.52 -5.67 11.65
CA SER A 330 12.95 -6.70 10.78
C SER A 330 14.00 -7.50 10.01
N LEU A 331 15.17 -6.92 9.71
CA LEU A 331 16.31 -7.66 9.14
C LEU A 331 16.82 -8.76 10.08
N TYR A 332 16.66 -8.58 11.39
CA TYR A 332 17.06 -9.56 12.40
C TYR A 332 15.93 -10.53 12.75
N SER A 333 14.69 -10.03 12.82
CA SER A 333 13.51 -10.82 13.20
C SER A 333 13.05 -11.81 12.13
N ASP A 334 13.12 -11.41 10.85
CA ASP A 334 12.71 -12.23 9.71
C ASP A 334 13.69 -12.03 8.54
N PRO A 335 14.92 -12.55 8.65
CA PRO A 335 16.01 -12.26 7.72
C PRO A 335 15.75 -12.80 6.30
N ILE A 336 14.98 -13.89 6.16
CA ILE A 336 14.73 -14.52 4.87
C ILE A 336 13.77 -13.66 4.04
N ASN A 337 12.57 -13.38 4.58
CA ASN A 337 11.57 -12.58 3.85
C ASN A 337 12.10 -11.16 3.61
N THR A 338 12.70 -10.56 4.63
CA THR A 338 13.28 -9.22 4.54
C THR A 338 14.44 -9.17 3.54
N GLY A 339 15.31 -10.18 3.56
CA GLY A 339 16.46 -10.29 2.65
C GLY A 339 16.03 -10.42 1.19
N ILE A 340 15.00 -11.22 0.90
CA ILE A 340 14.42 -11.32 -0.45
C ILE A 340 13.84 -9.97 -0.88
N GLY A 341 13.10 -9.28 0.00
CA GLY A 341 12.53 -7.96 -0.30
C GLY A 341 13.62 -6.92 -0.60
N PHE A 342 14.72 -6.97 0.15
CA PHE A 342 15.88 -6.12 -0.09
C PHE A 342 16.59 -6.45 -1.41
N ALA A 343 16.78 -7.73 -1.74
CA ALA A 343 17.37 -8.17 -3.00
C ALA A 343 16.55 -7.71 -4.21
N ILE A 344 15.21 -7.81 -4.16
CA ILE A 344 14.32 -7.31 -5.21
C ILE A 344 14.37 -5.78 -5.29
N THR A 345 14.52 -5.09 -4.16
CA THR A 345 14.72 -3.63 -4.15
C THR A 345 16.01 -3.26 -4.89
N LEU A 346 17.10 -3.99 -4.66
CA LEU A 346 18.38 -3.77 -5.34
C LEU A 346 18.31 -4.05 -6.84
N THR A 347 17.47 -5.00 -7.31
CA THR A 347 17.32 -5.28 -8.75
C THR A 347 16.68 -4.12 -9.52
N GLY A 348 16.01 -3.20 -8.83
CA GLY A 348 15.51 -1.96 -9.43
C GLY A 348 16.62 -1.04 -9.95
N VAL A 349 17.83 -1.10 -9.37
CA VAL A 349 18.97 -0.28 -9.80
C VAL A 349 19.50 -0.71 -11.18
N PRO A 350 19.90 -1.98 -11.43
CA PRO A 350 20.31 -2.40 -12.76
C PRO A 350 19.17 -2.27 -13.77
N ALA A 351 17.91 -2.52 -13.37
CA ALA A 351 16.75 -2.30 -14.22
C ALA A 351 16.63 -0.82 -14.67
N TYR A 352 16.90 0.14 -13.79
CA TYR A 352 16.93 1.56 -14.14
C TYR A 352 17.99 1.86 -15.21
N TYR A 353 19.22 1.40 -15.02
CA TYR A 353 20.28 1.64 -16.02
C TYR A 353 19.96 0.96 -17.36
N LEU A 354 19.40 -0.25 -17.34
CA LEU A 354 19.06 -1.02 -18.53
C LEU A 354 17.88 -0.45 -19.31
N PHE A 355 16.80 -0.06 -18.63
CA PHE A 355 15.55 0.32 -19.29
C PHE A 355 15.38 1.82 -19.48
N VAL A 356 15.96 2.64 -18.59
CA VAL A 356 15.75 4.09 -18.51
C VAL A 356 16.93 4.85 -19.10
N ILE A 357 18.16 4.60 -18.64
CA ILE A 357 19.35 5.36 -19.08
C ILE A 357 19.84 4.90 -20.47
N TRP A 358 19.60 3.64 -20.83
CA TRP A 358 20.06 3.12 -22.11
C TRP A 358 19.24 3.67 -23.29
N ASP A 359 19.64 4.85 -23.79
CA ASP A 359 18.98 5.52 -24.91
C ASP A 359 19.25 4.81 -26.25
N LYS A 360 20.46 4.26 -26.43
CA LYS A 360 20.88 3.55 -27.66
C LYS A 360 20.48 2.07 -27.65
N LYS A 361 19.20 1.77 -27.43
CA LYS A 361 18.71 0.37 -27.44
C LYS A 361 18.97 -0.27 -28.82
N PRO A 362 19.50 -1.50 -28.88
CA PRO A 362 19.70 -2.21 -30.14
C PRO A 362 18.40 -2.28 -30.95
N LYS A 363 18.49 -2.22 -32.28
CA LYS A 363 17.31 -2.27 -33.16
C LYS A 363 16.48 -3.55 -32.94
N TRP A 364 17.13 -4.68 -32.67
CA TRP A 364 16.45 -5.95 -32.38
C TRP A 364 15.58 -5.86 -31.11
N PHE A 365 16.06 -5.19 -30.06
CA PHE A 365 15.35 -5.07 -28.79
C PHE A 365 14.14 -4.14 -28.92
N ARG A 366 14.28 -3.02 -29.62
CA ARG A 366 13.15 -2.13 -29.94
C ARG A 366 12.10 -2.86 -30.78
N ASN A 367 12.51 -3.51 -31.86
CA ASN A 367 11.61 -4.29 -32.70
C ASN A 367 10.90 -5.41 -31.92
N PHE A 368 11.59 -6.07 -30.98
CA PHE A 368 10.99 -7.07 -30.11
C PHE A 368 9.95 -6.44 -29.16
N SER A 369 10.30 -5.36 -28.47
CA SER A 369 9.39 -4.63 -27.59
C SER A 369 8.15 -4.12 -28.33
N ASP A 370 8.33 -3.58 -29.53
CA ASP A 370 7.25 -3.07 -30.37
C ASP A 370 6.34 -4.21 -30.86
N ARG A 371 6.92 -5.36 -31.27
CA ARG A 371 6.14 -6.55 -31.62
C ARG A 371 5.34 -7.10 -30.45
N VAL A 372 5.96 -7.22 -29.27
CA VAL A 372 5.27 -7.66 -28.05
C VAL A 372 4.14 -6.71 -27.70
N THR A 373 4.39 -5.39 -27.78
CA THR A 373 3.37 -4.37 -27.53
C THR A 373 2.21 -4.49 -28.52
N MET A 374 2.50 -4.64 -29.82
CA MET A 374 1.49 -4.80 -30.86
C MET A 374 0.69 -6.09 -30.68
N LEU A 375 1.35 -7.21 -30.40
CA LEU A 375 0.68 -8.49 -30.13
C LEU A 375 -0.25 -8.39 -28.92
N LEU A 376 0.19 -7.75 -27.83
CA LEU A 376 -0.64 -7.54 -26.64
C LEU A 376 -1.82 -6.59 -26.93
N GLN A 377 -1.62 -5.54 -27.73
CA GLN A 377 -2.69 -4.61 -28.12
C GLN A 377 -3.75 -5.31 -28.96
N ILE A 378 -3.36 -6.18 -29.90
CA ILE A 378 -4.28 -6.95 -30.74
C ILE A 378 -5.01 -8.00 -29.91
N LEU A 379 -4.27 -8.79 -29.12
CA LEU A 379 -4.83 -9.90 -28.34
C LEU A 379 -5.81 -9.44 -27.27
N LEU A 380 -5.53 -8.27 -26.66
CA LEU A 380 -6.35 -7.72 -25.57
C LEU A 380 -7.31 -6.62 -26.06
N GLU A 381 -7.29 -6.27 -27.34
CA GLU A 381 -8.05 -5.14 -27.92
C GLU A 381 -7.87 -3.81 -27.15
N VAL A 382 -6.64 -3.55 -26.67
CA VAL A 382 -6.34 -2.36 -25.86
C VAL A 382 -5.66 -1.29 -26.70
N VAL A 383 -6.17 -0.07 -26.60
CA VAL A 383 -5.61 1.13 -27.26
C VAL A 383 -4.98 2.03 -26.21
N PRO A 384 -3.87 2.74 -26.50
CA PRO A 384 -3.33 3.76 -25.61
C PRO A 384 -4.41 4.78 -25.24
N ALA A 385 -4.46 5.19 -23.97
CA ALA A 385 -5.36 6.26 -23.55
C ALA A 385 -5.06 7.54 -24.35
N GLU A 386 -6.10 8.16 -24.92
CA GLU A 386 -5.97 9.39 -25.69
C GLU A 386 -5.24 10.47 -24.87
N LYS A 387 -4.02 10.80 -25.32
CA LYS A 387 -3.31 11.97 -24.80
C LYS A 387 -3.99 13.20 -25.38
N ASN A 388 -4.65 13.98 -24.52
CA ASN A 388 -4.97 15.35 -24.90
C ASN A 388 -3.64 16.10 -25.02
N VAL A 389 -3.15 16.22 -26.25
CA VAL A 389 -2.06 17.13 -26.61
C VAL A 389 -2.63 18.54 -26.49
N SER A 390 -2.28 19.25 -25.42
CA SER A 390 -2.48 20.69 -25.31
C SER A 390 -1.45 21.27 -24.36
#